data_AF-A0A536XQG6-F1
#
_entry.id   AF-A0A536XQG6-F1
#
_cell.length_a   1.000
_cell.length_b   1.000
_cell.length_c   1.000
_cell.angle_alpha   90.00
_cell.angle_beta   90.00
_cell.angle_gamma   90.00
#
_symmetry.space_group_name_H-M   'P 1'
#
loop_
_entity.id
_entity.type
_entity.pdbx_description
1 polymer ?
#
loop_
_entity_poly.entity_id
_entity_poly.type
_entity_poly.pdbx_seq_one_letter_code
_entity_poly.pdbx_strand_id
1 'polypeptide(L)'
;MRTMDVELAIREGTSKVDGDARFVARPALYISIVLGVVLAAYAYKLRTDGIFACSAEGYTSDRYLAYCHAKGYGDYEHGAFWFALEPSTQDFARTAKVLFLGNSRLQIALSTVATADWFSSAAARYFLMGFGYDGNVVFEGALLRKFKPQAKVYVINIERFFDQFESPPARTVMRDSSAGNQYELKRIGQFAHEPSCKAIPLICGSRYTIFRSRETGAYHVNGLAEFKKRAVSYDQTIDQAAAQNETEAAREFLSGLPVERDCVILTMIPYAGTKLGTANAIANALGMDLVIPQLDGLQTFDGSHLDQTSAERWSEAFLKAAGPRIRKCLDRP
;
A
#
# COMPACT_ATOMS: atom_id res chain seq x y z
N MET A 1 -3.47 107.96 -22.10
CA MET A 1 -2.48 108.29 -23.14
C MET A 1 -1.07 108.17 -22.56
N ARG A 2 -0.51 106.96 -22.56
CA ARG A 2 0.90 106.61 -22.82
C ARG A 2 1.03 105.10 -22.59
N THR A 3 1.07 104.39 -23.70
CA THR A 3 1.61 103.05 -23.87
C THR A 3 3.10 103.05 -23.55
N MET A 4 3.62 101.93 -23.03
CA MET A 4 4.85 101.31 -23.51
C MET A 4 4.87 99.85 -23.06
N ASP A 5 4.69 98.98 -24.05
CA ASP A 5 4.97 97.55 -24.04
C ASP A 5 6.47 97.28 -23.85
N VAL A 6 6.81 96.18 -23.18
CA VAL A 6 7.96 95.34 -23.56
C VAL A 6 7.58 93.87 -23.39
N GLU A 7 7.90 93.13 -24.42
CA GLU A 7 7.51 91.78 -24.82
C GLU A 7 8.56 90.72 -24.41
N LEU A 8 8.20 89.44 -24.61
CA LEU A 8 8.99 88.19 -24.57
C LEU A 8 9.21 87.53 -23.19
N ALA A 9 9.02 86.22 -23.00
CA ALA A 9 9.08 85.13 -23.96
C ALA A 9 8.13 83.95 -23.60
N ILE A 10 7.58 83.35 -24.65
CA ILE A 10 6.91 82.05 -24.68
C ILE A 10 7.90 80.93 -24.38
N ARG A 11 7.52 80.00 -23.49
CA ARG A 11 8.03 78.62 -23.56
C ARG A 11 6.95 77.63 -23.14
N GLU A 12 6.41 76.96 -24.15
CA GLU A 12 5.68 75.70 -24.02
C GLU A 12 6.57 74.67 -23.32
N GLY A 13 5.99 73.97 -22.34
CA GLY A 13 6.65 72.91 -21.59
C GLY A 13 5.59 71.96 -21.05
N THR A 14 5.08 71.10 -21.93
CA THR A 14 4.36 69.89 -21.59
C THR A 14 5.16 69.08 -20.56
N SER A 15 4.62 68.90 -19.37
CA SER A 15 5.06 67.84 -18.44
C SER A 15 3.85 67.04 -18.02
N LYS A 16 3.60 65.96 -18.77
CA LYS A 16 2.92 64.77 -18.27
C LYS A 16 3.73 64.28 -17.08
N VAL A 17 3.25 64.54 -15.87
CA VAL A 17 3.73 63.83 -14.70
C VAL A 17 3.01 62.47 -14.70
N ASP A 18 3.70 61.46 -15.24
CA ASP A 18 3.41 60.05 -14.98
C ASP A 18 3.60 59.78 -13.48
N GLY A 19 2.57 60.11 -12.70
CA GLY A 19 2.59 60.13 -11.24
C GLY A 19 2.19 58.83 -10.55
N ASP A 20 1.78 57.78 -11.28
CA ASP A 20 1.11 56.62 -10.64
C ASP A 20 1.87 55.28 -10.71
N ALA A 21 2.98 55.17 -11.44
CA ALA A 21 3.67 53.89 -11.60
C ALA A 21 4.56 53.50 -10.39
N ARG A 22 5.03 54.47 -9.59
CA ARG A 22 6.05 54.22 -8.55
C ARG A 22 5.49 53.78 -7.19
N PHE A 23 4.22 54.06 -6.89
CA PHE A 23 3.60 53.68 -5.61
C PHE A 23 2.93 52.29 -5.65
N VAL A 24 2.47 51.82 -6.81
CA VAL A 24 1.89 50.47 -7.00
C VAL A 24 2.97 49.39 -7.15
N ALA A 25 4.16 49.75 -7.65
CA ALA A 25 5.26 48.81 -7.87
C ALA A 25 5.82 48.17 -6.59
N ARG A 26 5.78 48.87 -5.44
CA ARG A 26 6.31 48.34 -4.17
C ARG A 26 5.39 47.27 -3.54
N PRO A 27 4.07 47.49 -3.44
CA PRO A 27 3.13 46.44 -3.04
C PRO A 27 3.10 45.27 -4.04
N ALA A 28 3.10 45.53 -5.34
CA ALA A 28 3.06 44.48 -6.36
C ALA A 28 4.32 43.59 -6.33
N LEU A 29 5.50 44.19 -6.17
CA LEU A 29 6.76 43.45 -6.02
C LEU A 29 6.78 42.65 -4.71
N TYR A 30 6.34 43.25 -3.60
CA TYR A 30 6.23 42.55 -2.32
C TYR A 30 5.27 41.36 -2.41
N ILE A 31 4.06 41.54 -2.98
CA ILE A 31 3.09 40.47 -3.21
C ILE A 31 3.70 39.39 -4.10
N SER A 32 4.39 39.76 -5.18
CA SER A 32 5.03 38.78 -6.09
C SER A 32 6.12 37.97 -5.38
N ILE A 33 6.93 38.61 -4.53
CA ILE A 33 7.94 37.92 -3.72
C ILE A 33 7.27 36.96 -2.73
N VAL A 34 6.25 37.44 -2.01
CA VAL A 34 5.51 36.61 -1.04
C VAL A 34 4.86 35.41 -1.75
N LEU A 35 4.19 35.62 -2.87
CA LEU A 35 3.61 34.55 -3.68
C LEU A 35 4.68 33.57 -4.17
N GLY A 36 5.82 34.08 -4.67
CA GLY A 36 6.94 33.25 -5.09
C GLY A 36 7.48 32.36 -3.97
N VAL A 37 7.65 32.91 -2.76
CA VAL A 37 8.08 32.15 -1.57
C VAL A 37 7.05 31.11 -1.16
N VAL A 38 5.76 31.46 -1.15
CA VAL A 38 4.67 30.51 -0.83
C VAL A 38 4.62 29.37 -1.84
N LEU A 39 4.72 29.66 -3.13
CA LEU A 39 4.74 28.66 -4.20
C LEU A 39 5.98 27.75 -4.08
N ALA A 40 7.16 28.33 -3.82
CA ALA A 40 8.38 27.55 -3.62
C ALA A 40 8.29 26.64 -2.39
N ALA A 41 7.78 27.14 -1.26
CA ALA A 41 7.58 26.36 -0.05
C ALA A 41 6.56 25.23 -0.25
N TYR A 42 5.48 25.50 -0.99
CA TYR A 42 4.48 24.50 -1.33
C TYR A 42 5.04 23.42 -2.26
N ALA A 43 5.77 23.82 -3.31
CA ALA A 43 6.44 22.89 -4.22
C ALA A 43 7.47 22.03 -3.48
N TYR A 44 8.27 22.63 -2.59
CA TYR A 44 9.19 21.89 -1.72
C TYR A 44 8.46 20.86 -0.86
N LYS A 45 7.40 21.25 -0.16
CA LYS A 45 6.60 20.34 0.67
C LYS A 45 5.99 19.19 -0.14
N LEU A 46 5.45 19.47 -1.33
CA LEU A 46 4.94 18.43 -2.24
C LEU A 46 6.05 17.46 -2.66
N ARG A 47 7.24 17.97 -2.94
CA ARG A 47 8.42 17.21 -3.37
C ARG A 47 9.05 16.37 -2.26
N THR A 48 8.96 16.79 -1.00
CA THR A 48 9.61 16.11 0.13
C THR A 48 8.67 15.22 0.95
N ASP A 49 7.41 15.63 1.07
CA ASP A 49 6.41 14.99 1.94
C ASP A 49 5.17 14.51 1.19
N GLY A 50 4.88 15.05 0.00
CA GLY A 50 3.74 14.64 -0.83
C GLY A 50 4.04 13.45 -1.73
N ILE A 51 3.13 13.21 -2.68
CA ILE A 51 3.27 12.12 -3.66
C ILE A 51 4.53 12.26 -4.52
N PHE A 52 4.99 13.48 -4.81
CA PHE A 52 6.23 13.71 -5.59
C PHE A 52 7.51 13.36 -4.83
N ALA A 53 7.42 13.00 -3.54
CA ALA A 53 8.55 12.41 -2.83
C ALA A 53 8.75 10.92 -3.15
N CYS A 54 7.75 10.30 -3.77
CA CYS A 54 7.68 8.88 -4.07
C CYS A 54 8.35 8.55 -5.41
N SER A 55 8.81 7.31 -5.57
CA SER A 55 9.16 6.81 -6.90
C SER A 55 7.92 6.71 -7.77
N ALA A 56 8.09 6.96 -9.07
CA ALA A 56 7.07 6.73 -10.10
C ALA A 56 7.37 5.50 -10.99
N GLU A 57 8.51 4.84 -10.79
CA GLU A 57 9.02 3.79 -11.67
C GLU A 57 8.29 2.43 -11.53
N GLY A 58 7.16 2.37 -10.84
CA GLY A 58 6.36 1.14 -10.68
C GLY A 58 4.93 1.20 -11.23
N TYR A 59 4.50 2.35 -11.76
CA TYR A 59 3.17 2.46 -12.39
C TYR A 59 3.11 1.64 -13.69
N THR A 60 2.01 0.91 -13.84
CA THR A 60 1.60 0.25 -15.08
C THR A 60 0.07 0.30 -15.18
N SER A 61 -0.52 -0.16 -16.28
CA SER A 61 -1.98 -0.34 -16.37
C SER A 61 -2.52 -1.25 -15.24
N ASP A 62 -1.74 -2.24 -14.82
CA ASP A 62 -2.08 -3.15 -13.73
C ASP A 62 -1.61 -2.66 -12.35
N ARG A 63 -0.84 -1.57 -12.23
CA ARG A 63 -0.25 -1.20 -10.92
C ARG A 63 -0.60 0.21 -10.48
N TYR A 64 -0.92 0.34 -9.20
CA TYR A 64 -1.14 1.63 -8.53
C TYR A 64 -0.23 1.77 -7.32
N LEU A 65 0.02 3.00 -6.89
CA LEU A 65 0.84 3.30 -5.72
C LEU A 65 0.03 3.04 -4.44
N ALA A 66 0.24 1.87 -3.84
CA ALA A 66 -0.43 1.41 -2.63
C ALA A 66 0.12 2.05 -1.35
N TYR A 67 1.42 2.33 -1.33
CA TYR A 67 2.10 2.96 -0.21
C TYR A 67 3.30 3.77 -0.67
N CYS A 68 3.58 4.86 0.03
CA CYS A 68 4.83 5.57 -0.08
C CYS A 68 5.30 6.06 1.29
N HIS A 69 6.60 5.94 1.56
CA HIS A 69 7.23 6.38 2.80
C HIS A 69 7.42 7.92 2.88
N ALA A 70 6.40 8.66 2.47
CA ALA A 70 6.30 10.11 2.54
C ALA A 70 5.17 10.49 3.49
N LYS A 71 5.43 11.41 4.44
CA LYS A 71 4.52 11.73 5.54
C LYS A 71 3.13 12.20 5.08
N GLY A 72 3.06 12.90 3.96
CA GLY A 72 1.83 13.44 3.38
C GLY A 72 1.09 12.50 2.43
N TYR A 73 1.69 11.39 2.00
CA TYR A 73 1.01 10.38 1.18
C TYR A 73 0.70 9.11 1.99
N GLY A 74 1.74 8.41 2.46
CA GLY A 74 1.59 7.25 3.33
C GLY A 74 0.81 6.09 2.70
N ASP A 75 -0.04 5.47 3.51
CA ASP A 75 -0.97 4.42 3.10
C ASP A 75 -2.04 4.93 2.13
N TYR A 76 -2.24 4.20 1.04
CA TYR A 76 -3.38 4.36 0.11
C TYR A 76 -4.21 3.09 0.02
N GLU A 77 -3.60 1.90 0.15
CA GLU A 77 -4.28 0.62 -0.09
C GLU A 77 -5.49 0.36 0.80
N HIS A 78 -5.47 0.74 2.08
CA HIS A 78 -6.62 0.47 2.96
C HIS A 78 -7.86 1.22 2.46
N GLY A 79 -7.71 2.48 2.05
CA GLY A 79 -8.82 3.26 1.50
C GLY A 79 -9.17 2.84 0.07
N ALA A 80 -8.19 2.40 -0.72
CA ALA A 80 -8.45 1.86 -2.06
C ALA A 80 -9.42 0.68 -2.02
N PHE A 81 -9.21 -0.25 -1.08
CA PHE A 81 -10.14 -1.34 -0.84
C PHE A 81 -11.39 -0.85 -0.11
N TRP A 82 -11.29 -0.15 1.01
CA TRP A 82 -12.47 0.18 1.81
C TRP A 82 -13.49 1.06 1.07
N PHE A 83 -13.04 2.02 0.26
CA PHE A 83 -13.89 2.97 -0.47
C PHE A 83 -14.08 2.62 -1.96
N ALA A 84 -13.58 1.47 -2.43
CA ALA A 84 -13.68 1.05 -3.83
C ALA A 84 -13.06 2.03 -4.85
N LEU A 85 -11.92 2.62 -4.49
CA LEU A 85 -11.24 3.61 -5.33
C LEU A 85 -10.47 2.98 -6.49
N GLU A 86 -10.17 1.68 -6.39
CA GLU A 86 -9.62 0.84 -7.46
C GLU A 86 -10.62 -0.29 -7.79
N PRO A 87 -11.69 -0.02 -8.56
CA PRO A 87 -12.79 -0.97 -8.75
C PRO A 87 -12.35 -2.27 -9.42
N SER A 88 -11.42 -2.22 -10.38
CA SER A 88 -10.87 -3.42 -11.00
C SER A 88 -10.18 -4.34 -9.99
N THR A 89 -9.46 -3.76 -9.02
CA THR A 89 -8.78 -4.53 -7.97
C THR A 89 -9.79 -5.29 -7.12
N GLN A 90 -10.90 -4.64 -6.77
CA GLN A 90 -11.98 -5.30 -6.03
C GLN A 90 -12.64 -6.40 -6.85
N ASP A 91 -12.85 -6.20 -8.15
CA ASP A 91 -13.43 -7.22 -9.02
C ASP A 91 -12.53 -8.44 -9.17
N PHE A 92 -11.23 -8.25 -9.33
CA PHE A 92 -10.26 -9.35 -9.33
C PHE A 92 -10.23 -10.08 -8.00
N ALA A 93 -10.18 -9.34 -6.88
CA ALA A 93 -10.27 -9.93 -5.54
C ALA A 93 -11.57 -10.72 -5.31
N ARG A 94 -12.70 -10.19 -5.78
CA ARG A 94 -14.03 -10.81 -5.64
C ARG A 94 -14.17 -12.08 -6.49
N THR A 95 -13.56 -12.10 -7.68
CA THR A 95 -13.69 -13.20 -8.64
C THR A 95 -12.54 -14.21 -8.61
N ALA A 96 -11.50 -13.94 -7.82
CA ALA A 96 -10.41 -14.89 -7.59
C ALA A 96 -10.93 -16.21 -7.01
N LYS A 97 -10.35 -17.32 -7.48
CA LYS A 97 -10.68 -18.67 -7.01
C LYS A 97 -9.86 -19.06 -5.78
N VAL A 98 -8.68 -18.45 -5.61
CA VAL A 98 -7.87 -18.58 -4.40
C VAL A 98 -7.60 -17.21 -3.82
N LEU A 99 -7.97 -17.01 -2.56
CA LEU A 99 -7.77 -15.76 -1.85
C LEU A 99 -6.75 -15.96 -0.73
N PHE A 100 -5.72 -15.13 -0.72
CA PHE A 100 -4.70 -15.13 0.32
C PHE A 100 -4.94 -13.97 1.29
N LEU A 101 -5.05 -14.28 2.58
CA LEU A 101 -5.34 -13.33 3.65
C LEU A 101 -4.15 -13.23 4.61
N GLY A 102 -3.86 -12.03 5.10
CA GLY A 102 -2.78 -11.82 6.06
C GLY A 102 -2.11 -10.45 6.03
N ASN A 103 -0.95 -10.38 6.67
CA ASN A 103 -0.19 -9.14 6.79
C ASN A 103 0.83 -8.94 5.63
N SER A 104 1.67 -7.91 5.77
CA SER A 104 2.72 -7.57 4.79
C SER A 104 3.74 -8.68 4.56
N ARG A 105 3.97 -9.60 5.51
CA ARG A 105 4.87 -10.74 5.29
C ARG A 105 4.32 -11.68 4.25
N LEU A 106 3.02 -12.01 4.31
CA LEU A 106 2.36 -12.81 3.26
C LEU A 106 2.46 -12.11 1.92
N GLN A 107 2.18 -10.81 1.95
CA GLN A 107 2.13 -10.02 0.75
C GLN A 107 3.49 -9.97 0.04
N ILE A 108 4.59 -9.78 0.77
CA ILE A 108 5.95 -9.83 0.21
C ILE A 108 6.34 -11.26 -0.19
N ALA A 109 6.10 -12.26 0.65
CA ALA A 109 6.57 -13.62 0.43
C ALA A 109 5.92 -14.31 -0.78
N LEU A 110 4.69 -13.94 -1.14
CA LEU A 110 3.97 -14.51 -2.28
C LEU A 110 3.92 -13.60 -3.51
N SER A 111 4.49 -12.39 -3.44
CA SER A 111 4.64 -11.52 -4.62
C SER A 111 5.87 -11.93 -5.45
N THR A 112 5.84 -13.17 -5.94
CA THR A 112 6.98 -13.88 -6.55
C THR A 112 6.62 -14.44 -7.92
N VAL A 113 7.63 -14.76 -8.72
CA VAL A 113 7.43 -15.41 -10.02
C VAL A 113 6.90 -16.83 -9.81
N ALA A 114 7.44 -17.57 -8.84
CA ALA A 114 6.98 -18.90 -8.45
C ALA A 114 5.47 -18.94 -8.14
N THR A 115 4.93 -17.91 -7.49
CA THR A 115 3.48 -17.80 -7.24
C THR A 115 2.70 -17.60 -8.54
N ALA A 116 3.13 -16.64 -9.36
CA ALA A 116 2.48 -16.36 -10.64
C ALA A 116 2.50 -17.58 -11.58
N ASP A 117 3.65 -18.25 -11.70
CA ASP A 117 3.86 -19.41 -12.58
C ASP A 117 3.02 -20.61 -12.14
N TRP A 118 2.93 -20.86 -10.82
CA TRP A 118 2.11 -21.96 -10.32
C TRP A 118 0.63 -21.76 -10.63
N PHE A 119 0.11 -20.54 -10.43
CA PHE A 119 -1.31 -20.23 -10.69
C PHE A 119 -1.62 -20.15 -12.18
N SER A 120 -0.68 -19.68 -12.99
CA SER A 120 -0.74 -19.77 -14.45
C SER A 120 -0.83 -21.23 -14.90
N SER A 121 0.04 -22.11 -14.36
CA SER A 121 0.01 -23.56 -14.63
C SER A 121 -1.28 -24.22 -14.17
N ALA A 122 -1.85 -23.79 -13.05
CA ALA A 122 -3.12 -24.29 -12.53
C ALA A 122 -4.36 -23.73 -13.24
N ALA A 123 -4.18 -22.80 -14.21
CA ALA A 123 -5.25 -22.06 -14.87
C ALA A 123 -6.26 -21.45 -13.87
N ALA A 124 -5.76 -20.97 -12.73
CA ALA A 124 -6.59 -20.50 -11.62
C ALA A 124 -6.24 -19.06 -11.25
N ARG A 125 -7.26 -18.22 -11.09
CA ARG A 125 -7.08 -16.84 -10.61
C ARG A 125 -6.85 -16.85 -9.11
N TYR A 126 -5.79 -16.16 -8.68
CA TYR A 126 -5.52 -15.88 -7.29
C TYR A 126 -5.53 -14.39 -7.02
N PHE A 127 -5.72 -14.03 -5.76
CA PHE A 127 -5.54 -12.67 -5.31
C PHE A 127 -4.87 -12.63 -3.94
N LEU A 128 -3.80 -11.85 -3.84
CA LEU A 128 -3.10 -11.55 -2.60
C LEU A 128 -3.80 -10.38 -1.92
N MET A 129 -4.63 -10.68 -0.93
CA MET A 129 -5.38 -9.72 -0.11
C MET A 129 -4.69 -9.51 1.23
N GLY A 130 -3.35 -9.54 1.25
CA GLY A 130 -2.61 -9.11 2.42
C GLY A 130 -2.53 -7.59 2.53
N PHE A 131 -2.31 -7.06 3.74
CA PHE A 131 -2.18 -5.62 3.99
C PHE A 131 -0.99 -5.29 4.89
N GLY A 132 -0.40 -4.10 4.68
CA GLY A 132 0.57 -3.53 5.61
C GLY A 132 0.01 -3.28 7.02
N TYR A 133 0.88 -2.84 7.93
CA TYR A 133 0.49 -2.42 9.29
C TYR A 133 -0.21 -3.50 10.14
N ASP A 134 0.32 -4.72 10.15
CA ASP A 134 -0.27 -5.86 10.87
C ASP A 134 -1.73 -6.18 10.41
N GLY A 135 -1.93 -6.28 9.10
CA GLY A 135 -3.21 -6.72 8.50
C GLY A 135 -3.75 -7.99 9.16
N ASN A 136 -5.03 -7.95 9.52
CA ASN A 136 -5.68 -8.97 10.35
C ASN A 136 -7.20 -9.05 10.10
N VAL A 137 -7.83 -9.94 10.86
CA VAL A 137 -9.24 -10.35 10.77
C VAL A 137 -10.23 -9.20 10.91
N VAL A 138 -9.89 -8.14 11.66
CA VAL A 138 -10.81 -7.01 11.87
C VAL A 138 -11.07 -6.28 10.56
N PHE A 139 -10.00 -5.96 9.83
CA PHE A 139 -10.11 -5.26 8.55
C PHE A 139 -10.46 -6.22 7.42
N GLU A 140 -9.69 -7.30 7.25
CA GLU A 140 -9.90 -8.23 6.14
C GLU A 140 -11.23 -8.95 6.24
N GLY A 141 -11.66 -9.36 7.45
CA GLY A 141 -12.99 -9.95 7.65
C GLY A 141 -14.13 -8.97 7.32
N ALA A 142 -13.96 -7.67 7.61
CA ALA A 142 -14.92 -6.66 7.18
C ALA A 142 -14.96 -6.50 5.65
N LEU A 143 -13.80 -6.55 4.98
CA LEU A 143 -13.73 -6.56 3.51
C LEU A 143 -14.41 -7.80 2.91
N LEU A 144 -14.19 -8.99 3.47
CA LEU A 144 -14.85 -10.22 3.01
C LEU A 144 -16.37 -10.11 3.10
N ARG A 145 -16.91 -9.58 4.21
CA ARG A 145 -18.34 -9.33 4.36
C ARG A 145 -18.86 -8.30 3.35
N LYS A 146 -18.04 -7.28 3.03
CA LYS A 146 -18.39 -6.21 2.10
C LYS A 146 -18.42 -6.69 0.65
N PHE A 147 -17.40 -7.43 0.20
CA PHE A 147 -17.25 -7.81 -1.21
C PHE A 147 -17.76 -9.20 -1.56
N LYS A 148 -17.95 -10.06 -0.56
CA LYS A 148 -18.42 -11.46 -0.71
C LYS A 148 -17.67 -12.19 -1.83
N PRO A 149 -16.34 -12.39 -1.68
CA PRO A 149 -15.55 -13.03 -2.71
C PRO A 149 -16.02 -14.47 -2.98
N GLN A 150 -15.85 -14.90 -4.23
CA GLN A 150 -16.25 -16.22 -4.73
C GLN A 150 -15.10 -17.22 -4.69
N ALA A 151 -14.21 -17.07 -3.72
CA ALA A 151 -13.05 -17.93 -3.57
C ALA A 151 -13.51 -19.37 -3.24
N LYS A 152 -12.87 -20.34 -3.88
CA LYS A 152 -13.01 -21.76 -3.55
C LYS A 152 -11.99 -22.21 -2.52
N VAL A 153 -10.90 -21.45 -2.38
CA VAL A 153 -9.81 -21.74 -1.44
C VAL A 153 -9.39 -20.46 -0.73
N TYR A 154 -9.20 -20.57 0.58
CA TYR A 154 -8.60 -19.52 1.40
C TYR A 154 -7.25 -19.99 1.92
N VAL A 155 -6.22 -19.16 1.73
CA VAL A 155 -4.91 -19.35 2.34
C VAL A 155 -4.70 -18.22 3.34
N ILE A 156 -4.50 -18.56 4.61
CA ILE A 156 -4.46 -17.58 5.70
C ILE A 156 -3.08 -17.65 6.35
N ASN A 157 -2.31 -16.57 6.26
CA ASN A 157 -1.12 -16.40 7.09
C ASN A 157 -1.60 -16.10 8.52
N ILE A 158 -1.48 -17.08 9.41
CA ILE A 158 -2.07 -16.98 10.75
C ILE A 158 -1.28 -16.10 11.72
N GLU A 159 -0.12 -15.59 11.32
CA GLU A 159 0.71 -14.73 12.17
C GLU A 159 -0.03 -13.45 12.56
N ARG A 160 -0.55 -13.43 13.80
CA ARG A 160 -1.36 -12.34 14.38
C ARG A 160 -2.57 -11.95 13.53
N PHE A 161 -2.96 -12.79 12.56
CA PHE A 161 -4.09 -12.49 11.70
C PHE A 161 -5.40 -12.53 12.49
N PHE A 162 -5.50 -13.36 13.52
CA PHE A 162 -6.69 -13.45 14.35
C PHE A 162 -6.67 -12.48 15.54
N ASP A 163 -5.66 -11.62 15.63
CA ASP A 163 -5.61 -10.52 16.60
C ASP A 163 -6.74 -9.52 16.32
N GLN A 164 -7.39 -9.03 17.38
CA GLN A 164 -8.55 -8.13 17.30
C GLN A 164 -8.13 -6.65 17.33
N PHE A 165 -6.95 -6.35 16.80
CA PHE A 165 -6.35 -5.03 16.82
C PHE A 165 -6.68 -4.24 15.55
N GLU A 166 -7.24 -3.03 15.70
CA GLU A 166 -7.36 -2.10 14.57
C GLU A 166 -6.07 -1.31 14.37
N SER A 167 -5.37 -1.63 13.28
CA SER A 167 -4.23 -0.85 12.81
C SER A 167 -4.62 0.60 12.52
N PRO A 168 -3.70 1.57 12.65
CA PRO A 168 -4.00 2.97 12.37
C PRO A 168 -4.69 3.25 11.02
N PRO A 169 -4.24 2.68 9.87
CA PRO A 169 -4.94 2.89 8.60
C PRO A 169 -6.31 2.20 8.56
N ALA A 170 -6.45 0.98 9.09
CA ALA A 170 -7.75 0.29 9.17
C ALA A 170 -8.75 1.09 10.00
N ARG A 171 -8.35 1.57 11.19
CA ARG A 171 -9.17 2.44 12.04
C ARG A 171 -9.61 3.70 11.30
N THR A 172 -8.69 4.33 10.57
CA THR A 172 -8.96 5.57 9.83
C THR A 172 -10.06 5.32 8.80
N VAL A 173 -9.91 4.33 7.92
CA VAL A 173 -10.89 4.10 6.85
C VAL A 173 -12.23 3.58 7.39
N MET A 174 -12.21 2.79 8.47
CA MET A 174 -13.42 2.20 9.05
C MET A 174 -14.22 3.17 9.92
N ARG A 175 -13.57 4.16 10.57
CA ARG A 175 -14.20 5.02 11.59
C ARG A 175 -14.27 6.50 11.23
N ASP A 176 -13.35 7.03 10.42
CA ASP A 176 -13.35 8.46 10.05
C ASP A 176 -14.23 8.70 8.82
N SER A 177 -15.35 9.38 9.03
CA SER A 177 -16.28 9.76 7.95
C SER A 177 -15.66 10.62 6.83
N SER A 178 -14.57 11.34 7.13
CA SER A 178 -13.87 12.19 6.16
C SER A 178 -12.82 11.44 5.34
N ALA A 179 -12.44 10.22 5.75
CA ALA A 179 -11.35 9.48 5.13
C ALA A 179 -11.59 9.20 3.64
N GLY A 180 -12.84 8.98 3.22
CA GLY A 180 -13.17 8.74 1.80
C GLY A 180 -12.64 9.86 0.88
N ASN A 181 -12.87 11.12 1.24
CA ASN A 181 -12.39 12.26 0.48
C ASN A 181 -10.86 12.36 0.50
N GLN A 182 -10.22 12.06 1.63
CA GLN A 182 -8.77 12.11 1.75
C GLN A 182 -8.09 11.06 0.86
N TYR A 183 -8.63 9.85 0.79
CA TYR A 183 -8.09 8.80 -0.08
C TYR A 183 -8.43 9.03 -1.55
N GLU A 184 -9.58 9.62 -1.89
CA GLU A 184 -9.87 10.02 -3.27
C GLU A 184 -8.91 11.12 -3.76
N LEU A 185 -8.54 12.08 -2.91
CA LEU A 185 -7.50 13.06 -3.25
C LEU A 185 -6.14 12.39 -3.50
N LYS A 186 -5.78 11.34 -2.75
CA LYS A 186 -4.59 10.53 -3.02
C LYS A 186 -4.67 9.84 -4.38
N ARG A 187 -5.83 9.26 -4.73
CA ARG A 187 -6.07 8.65 -6.05
C ARG A 187 -5.87 9.66 -7.18
N ILE A 188 -6.51 10.82 -7.09
CA ILE A 188 -6.37 11.90 -8.07
C ILE A 188 -4.91 12.34 -8.19
N GLY A 189 -4.20 12.42 -7.06
CA GLY A 189 -2.76 12.70 -7.03
C GLY A 189 -1.95 11.73 -7.88
N GLN A 190 -2.28 10.43 -7.88
CA GLN A 190 -1.58 9.43 -8.70
C GLN A 190 -1.71 9.70 -10.21
N PHE A 191 -2.90 10.13 -10.68
CA PHE A 191 -3.13 10.45 -12.09
C PHE A 191 -2.29 11.64 -12.57
N ALA A 192 -1.97 12.59 -11.68
CA ALA A 192 -1.06 13.69 -12.00
C ALA A 192 0.40 13.26 -11.86
N HIS A 193 0.71 12.44 -10.87
CA HIS A 193 2.08 12.06 -10.51
C HIS A 193 2.77 11.23 -11.60
N GLU A 194 2.14 10.17 -12.10
CA GLU A 194 2.75 9.31 -13.13
C GLU A 194 3.20 10.09 -14.39
N PRO A 195 2.33 10.83 -15.11
CA PRO A 195 2.74 11.55 -16.30
C PRO A 195 3.74 12.66 -15.99
N SER A 196 3.59 13.36 -14.85
CA SER A 196 4.51 14.43 -14.46
C SER A 196 5.92 13.92 -14.20
N CYS A 197 6.05 12.78 -13.49
CA CYS A 197 7.35 12.17 -13.23
C CYS A 197 7.99 11.57 -14.48
N LYS A 198 7.19 11.04 -15.41
CA LYS A 198 7.70 10.56 -16.71
C LYS A 198 8.22 11.71 -17.57
N ALA A 199 7.51 12.85 -17.58
CA ALA A 199 7.90 14.02 -18.35
C ALA A 199 9.11 14.75 -17.75
N ILE A 200 9.16 14.86 -16.41
CA ILE A 200 10.21 15.60 -15.70
C ILE A 200 10.69 14.76 -14.50
N PRO A 201 11.60 13.79 -14.68
CA PRO A 201 12.04 12.91 -13.60
C PRO A 201 12.61 13.64 -12.38
N LEU A 202 13.22 14.82 -12.58
CA LEU A 202 13.84 15.62 -11.52
C LEU A 202 12.86 16.07 -10.42
N ILE A 203 11.57 16.22 -10.75
CA ILE A 203 10.55 16.63 -9.77
C ILE A 203 10.04 15.47 -8.92
N CYS A 204 10.56 14.25 -9.10
CA CYS A 204 10.12 13.07 -8.37
C CYS A 204 11.23 12.48 -7.51
N GLY A 205 10.84 11.97 -6.35
CA GLY A 205 11.74 11.35 -5.40
C GLY A 205 11.92 9.86 -5.65
N SER A 206 12.66 9.23 -4.75
CA SER A 206 12.97 7.80 -4.77
C SER A 206 12.72 7.14 -3.42
N ARG A 207 11.84 7.73 -2.59
CA ARG A 207 11.46 7.12 -1.30
C ARG A 207 10.92 5.71 -1.53
N TYR A 208 11.07 4.87 -0.51
CA TYR A 208 10.48 3.54 -0.49
C TYR A 208 8.97 3.60 -0.82
N THR A 209 8.58 2.81 -1.81
CA THR A 209 7.24 2.76 -2.38
C THR A 209 6.83 1.32 -2.60
N ILE A 210 5.54 1.06 -2.44
CA ILE A 210 4.92 -0.21 -2.78
C ILE A 210 3.86 0.08 -3.83
N PHE A 211 4.02 -0.54 -4.99
CA PHE A 211 3.00 -0.62 -6.00
C PHE A 211 2.23 -1.92 -5.85
N ARG A 212 0.92 -1.91 -6.04
CA ARG A 212 0.08 -3.10 -5.94
C ARG A 212 -0.55 -3.41 -7.29
N SER A 213 -0.45 -4.67 -7.71
CA SER A 213 -1.15 -5.22 -8.88
C SER A 213 -2.66 -5.18 -8.64
N ARG A 214 -3.41 -4.72 -9.64
CA ARG A 214 -4.87 -4.71 -9.64
C ARG A 214 -5.39 -6.11 -9.90
N GLU A 215 -4.72 -6.89 -10.73
CA GLU A 215 -5.14 -8.23 -11.11
C GLU A 215 -4.85 -9.28 -10.03
N THR A 216 -3.67 -9.26 -9.44
CA THR A 216 -3.21 -10.32 -8.51
C THR A 216 -3.07 -9.85 -7.08
N GLY A 217 -3.16 -8.55 -6.83
CA GLY A 217 -2.86 -7.95 -5.53
C GLY A 217 -1.38 -7.94 -5.17
N ALA A 218 -0.47 -8.48 -6.00
CA ALA A 218 0.96 -8.59 -5.72
C ALA A 218 1.64 -7.22 -5.50
N TYR A 219 2.60 -7.19 -4.58
CA TYR A 219 3.44 -6.03 -4.29
C TYR A 219 4.66 -5.97 -5.20
N HIS A 220 4.96 -4.75 -5.63
CA HIS A 220 6.18 -4.38 -6.32
C HIS A 220 6.83 -3.25 -5.54
N VAL A 221 7.90 -3.59 -4.84
CA VAL A 221 8.64 -2.67 -4.00
C VAL A 221 9.67 -1.92 -4.85
N ASN A 222 9.77 -0.61 -4.66
CA ASN A 222 10.77 0.22 -5.31
C ASN A 222 11.25 1.34 -4.36
N GLY A 223 12.36 1.98 -4.70
CA GLY A 223 12.95 3.10 -3.97
C GLY A 223 14.03 2.68 -2.98
N LEU A 224 14.59 3.69 -2.31
CA LEU A 224 15.69 3.54 -1.37
C LEU A 224 15.15 3.29 0.04
N ALA A 225 15.68 2.24 0.68
CA ALA A 225 15.56 2.03 2.11
C ALA A 225 16.79 1.25 2.61
N GLU A 226 17.32 1.66 3.75
CA GLU A 226 18.40 0.94 4.43
C GLU A 226 17.80 -0.14 5.32
N PHE A 227 17.88 -1.39 4.88
CA PHE A 227 17.42 -2.52 5.66
C PHE A 227 18.58 -3.41 6.09
N LYS A 228 18.47 -3.97 7.30
CA LYS A 228 19.47 -4.89 7.85
C LYS A 228 18.96 -6.31 7.69
N LYS A 229 19.64 -7.07 6.83
CA LYS A 229 19.33 -8.49 6.65
C LYS A 229 19.47 -9.26 7.95
N ARG A 230 18.58 -10.23 8.16
CA ARG A 230 18.69 -11.20 9.25
C ARG A 230 18.29 -12.58 8.75
N ALA A 231 18.99 -13.60 9.24
CA ALA A 231 18.61 -14.97 8.98
C ALA A 231 17.23 -15.26 9.58
N VAL A 232 16.43 -16.03 8.86
CA VAL A 232 15.20 -16.61 9.39
C VAL A 232 15.56 -17.50 10.58
N SER A 233 14.74 -17.44 11.63
CA SER A 233 14.84 -18.34 12.78
C SER A 233 13.45 -18.65 13.31
N TYR A 234 13.32 -19.77 14.02
CA TYR A 234 12.05 -20.27 14.53
C TYR A 234 12.09 -20.34 16.04
N ASP A 235 11.15 -19.66 16.66
CA ASP A 235 10.88 -19.70 18.08
C ASP A 235 9.79 -20.75 18.36
N GLN A 236 10.16 -21.76 19.13
CA GLN A 236 9.28 -22.87 19.52
C GLN A 236 8.50 -22.57 20.80
N THR A 237 8.74 -21.43 21.45
CA THR A 237 7.97 -21.04 22.65
C THR A 237 6.52 -20.75 22.28
N ILE A 238 5.62 -21.14 23.17
CA ILE A 238 4.18 -20.92 23.01
C ILE A 238 3.79 -19.75 23.90
N ASP A 239 3.30 -18.68 23.28
CA ASP A 239 2.51 -17.67 23.96
C ASP A 239 1.09 -18.22 24.15
N GLN A 240 0.81 -18.74 25.35
CA GLN A 240 -0.46 -19.39 25.66
C GLN A 240 -1.64 -18.43 25.57
N ALA A 241 -1.46 -17.18 25.99
CA ALA A 241 -2.52 -16.18 25.99
C ALA A 241 -2.87 -15.77 24.55
N ALA A 242 -1.86 -15.52 23.72
CA ALA A 242 -2.06 -15.23 22.31
C ALA A 242 -2.72 -16.44 21.60
N ALA A 243 -2.21 -17.65 21.83
CA ALA A 243 -2.75 -18.87 21.21
C ALA A 243 -4.23 -19.09 21.55
N GLN A 244 -4.65 -18.87 22.81
CA GLN A 244 -6.04 -18.99 23.23
C GLN A 244 -6.93 -17.93 22.55
N ASN A 245 -6.57 -16.65 22.68
CA ASN A 245 -7.36 -15.54 22.14
C ASN A 245 -7.52 -15.63 20.61
N GLU A 246 -6.42 -15.92 19.90
CA GLU A 246 -6.43 -16.05 18.45
C GLU A 246 -7.19 -17.31 17.99
N THR A 247 -7.18 -18.40 18.76
CA THR A 247 -7.98 -19.59 18.43
C THR A 247 -9.47 -19.32 18.48
N GLU A 248 -9.95 -18.58 19.49
CA GLU A 248 -11.37 -18.23 19.61
C GLU A 248 -11.82 -17.37 18.42
N ALA A 249 -11.08 -16.29 18.13
CA ALA A 249 -11.32 -15.43 16.98
C ALA A 249 -11.23 -16.20 15.65
N ALA A 250 -10.29 -17.14 15.52
CA ALA A 250 -10.17 -17.99 14.35
C ALA A 250 -11.38 -18.90 14.15
N ARG A 251 -11.94 -19.50 15.22
CA ARG A 251 -13.15 -20.33 15.10
C ARG A 251 -14.32 -19.53 14.55
N GLU A 252 -14.55 -18.35 15.10
CA GLU A 252 -15.61 -17.46 14.64
C GLU A 252 -15.40 -17.09 13.16
N PHE A 253 -14.21 -16.59 12.81
CA PHE A 253 -13.90 -16.19 11.44
C PHE A 253 -14.05 -17.33 10.43
N LEU A 254 -13.45 -18.49 10.73
CA LEU A 254 -13.47 -19.66 9.84
C LEU A 254 -14.89 -20.20 9.64
N SER A 255 -15.76 -20.11 10.66
CA SER A 255 -17.16 -20.54 10.54
C SER A 255 -17.98 -19.67 9.57
N GLY A 256 -17.52 -18.45 9.31
CA GLY A 256 -18.16 -17.52 8.38
C GLY A 256 -17.65 -17.61 6.94
N LEU A 257 -16.63 -18.42 6.66
CA LEU A 257 -16.11 -18.57 5.30
C LEU A 257 -17.04 -19.45 4.45
N PRO A 258 -17.32 -19.07 3.19
CA PRO A 258 -18.25 -19.79 2.32
C PRO A 258 -17.59 -21.02 1.64
N VAL A 259 -16.72 -21.73 2.35
CA VAL A 259 -16.01 -22.91 1.85
C VAL A 259 -15.97 -23.99 2.91
N GLU A 260 -15.82 -25.24 2.47
CA GLU A 260 -15.52 -26.34 3.37
C GLU A 260 -14.20 -26.11 4.12
N ARG A 261 -14.14 -26.59 5.37
CA ARG A 261 -12.97 -26.41 6.24
C ARG A 261 -11.67 -26.92 5.61
N ASP A 262 -11.76 -27.98 4.78
CA ASP A 262 -10.58 -28.55 4.11
C ASP A 262 -10.09 -27.73 2.91
N CYS A 263 -10.84 -26.72 2.49
CA CYS A 263 -10.45 -25.71 1.51
C CYS A 263 -9.93 -24.41 2.15
N VAL A 264 -9.66 -24.45 3.46
CA VAL A 264 -8.88 -23.44 4.16
C VAL A 264 -7.50 -24.00 4.48
N ILE A 265 -6.46 -23.25 4.12
CA ILE A 265 -5.06 -23.59 4.35
C ILE A 265 -4.48 -22.57 5.31
N LEU A 266 -4.04 -23.05 6.48
CA LEU A 266 -3.29 -22.23 7.41
C LEU A 266 -1.81 -22.27 7.00
N THR A 267 -1.17 -21.11 6.98
CA THR A 267 0.26 -20.98 6.75
C THR A 267 0.85 -19.93 7.70
N MET A 268 2.17 -19.85 7.72
CA MET A 268 2.89 -18.79 8.41
C MET A 268 4.15 -18.46 7.61
N ILE A 269 4.39 -17.17 7.39
CA ILE A 269 5.57 -16.71 6.66
C ILE A 269 6.77 -16.69 7.60
N PRO A 270 7.92 -17.30 7.24
CA PRO A 270 9.10 -17.27 8.07
C PRO A 270 9.75 -15.88 8.10
N TYR A 271 10.24 -15.49 9.26
CA TYR A 271 11.03 -14.28 9.52
C TYR A 271 12.05 -14.53 10.65
N ALA A 272 12.79 -13.49 11.07
CA ALA A 272 13.71 -13.63 12.20
C ALA A 272 12.90 -13.70 13.52
N GLY A 273 12.90 -14.87 14.17
CA GLY A 273 12.12 -15.12 15.38
C GLY A 273 10.65 -15.50 15.10
N THR A 274 10.41 -16.24 14.01
CA THR A 274 9.11 -16.81 13.65
C THR A 274 8.48 -17.50 14.83
N LYS A 275 7.31 -17.05 15.30
CA LYS A 275 6.58 -17.62 16.46
C LYS A 275 5.89 -18.95 16.12
N LEU A 276 6.69 -19.92 15.72
CA LEU A 276 6.22 -21.23 15.25
C LEU A 276 5.53 -22.03 16.35
N GLY A 277 5.99 -21.93 17.61
CA GLY A 277 5.33 -22.58 18.75
C GLY A 277 3.87 -22.14 18.90
N THR A 278 3.62 -20.82 18.96
CA THR A 278 2.27 -20.24 19.02
C THR A 278 1.43 -20.62 17.79
N ALA A 279 1.97 -20.50 16.59
CA ALA A 279 1.26 -20.84 15.35
C ALA A 279 0.82 -22.31 15.30
N ASN A 280 1.70 -23.24 15.72
CA ASN A 280 1.37 -24.65 15.85
C ASN A 280 0.29 -24.89 16.92
N ALA A 281 0.35 -24.19 18.05
CA ALA A 281 -0.67 -24.29 19.09
C ALA A 281 -2.06 -23.88 18.59
N ILE A 282 -2.15 -22.78 17.84
CA ILE A 282 -3.40 -22.33 17.21
C ILE A 282 -3.91 -23.36 16.20
N ALA A 283 -3.06 -23.82 15.27
CA ALA A 283 -3.44 -24.80 14.26
C ALA A 283 -3.93 -26.11 14.88
N ASN A 284 -3.23 -26.61 15.90
CA ASN A 284 -3.61 -27.81 16.67
C ASN A 284 -4.95 -27.62 17.38
N ALA A 285 -5.17 -26.49 18.03
CA ALA A 285 -6.44 -26.20 18.71
C ALA A 285 -7.61 -26.13 17.69
N LEU A 286 -7.36 -25.64 16.48
CA LEU A 286 -8.31 -25.66 15.38
C LEU A 286 -8.47 -27.06 14.76
N GLY A 287 -7.63 -28.04 15.07
CA GLY A 287 -7.63 -29.35 14.39
C GLY A 287 -7.34 -29.21 12.89
N MET A 288 -6.41 -28.32 12.53
CA MET A 288 -6.01 -28.04 11.15
C MET A 288 -4.48 -28.14 11.03
N ASP A 289 -4.01 -28.57 9.86
CA ASP A 289 -2.56 -28.58 9.59
C ASP A 289 -2.05 -27.17 9.28
N LEU A 290 -0.86 -26.84 9.79
CA LEU A 290 -0.10 -25.66 9.40
C LEU A 290 0.88 -26.01 8.27
N VAL A 291 0.71 -25.39 7.10
CA VAL A 291 1.63 -25.54 5.97
C VAL A 291 2.72 -24.48 6.03
N ILE A 292 3.88 -24.84 6.56
CA ILE A 292 5.06 -23.98 6.63
C ILE A 292 6.32 -24.77 6.23
N PRO A 293 6.72 -24.76 4.94
CA PRO A 293 8.00 -25.34 4.54
C PRO A 293 9.14 -24.63 5.26
N GLN A 294 9.96 -25.41 5.97
CA GLN A 294 11.17 -24.93 6.62
C GLN A 294 12.36 -25.22 5.69
N LEU A 295 12.93 -24.16 5.14
CA LEU A 295 14.08 -24.24 4.24
C LEU A 295 15.32 -23.65 4.90
N ASP A 296 16.48 -24.25 4.62
CA ASP A 296 17.74 -23.73 5.11
C ASP A 296 18.16 -22.46 4.35
N GLY A 297 18.82 -21.56 5.09
CA GLY A 297 19.46 -20.36 4.55
C GLY A 297 18.50 -19.27 4.08
N LEU A 298 17.23 -19.28 4.50
CA LEU A 298 16.31 -18.16 4.24
C LEU A 298 16.76 -16.90 4.98
N GLN A 299 16.57 -15.75 4.33
CA GLN A 299 16.95 -14.43 4.81
C GLN A 299 15.76 -13.48 4.75
N THR A 300 15.74 -12.55 5.68
CA THR A 300 14.89 -11.36 5.65
C THR A 300 15.69 -10.16 5.20
N PHE A 301 15.07 -9.17 4.56
CA PHE A 301 15.77 -7.93 4.21
C PHE A 301 15.83 -6.93 5.37
N ASP A 302 14.82 -6.92 6.25
CA ASP A 302 14.68 -5.97 7.37
C ASP A 302 14.51 -6.65 8.75
N GLY A 303 14.68 -7.97 8.83
CA GLY A 303 14.36 -8.77 10.02
C GLY A 303 12.93 -9.29 10.08
N SER A 304 12.03 -8.77 9.23
CA SER A 304 10.59 -9.05 9.25
C SER A 304 10.11 -9.71 7.96
N HIS A 305 10.53 -9.21 6.81
CA HIS A 305 10.06 -9.63 5.50
C HIS A 305 11.16 -10.41 4.77
N LEU A 306 10.82 -11.53 4.14
CA LEU A 306 11.76 -12.30 3.33
C LEU A 306 12.38 -11.42 2.25
N ASP A 307 13.70 -11.58 2.02
CA ASP A 307 14.31 -11.00 0.83
C ASP A 307 13.84 -11.71 -0.44
N GLN A 308 14.00 -11.07 -1.60
CA GLN A 308 13.40 -11.55 -2.85
C GLN A 308 13.78 -13.00 -3.18
N THR A 309 15.06 -13.36 -3.02
CA THR A 309 15.54 -14.74 -3.24
C THR A 309 14.90 -15.72 -2.28
N SER A 310 14.76 -15.35 -1.00
CA SER A 310 14.14 -16.22 0.01
C SER A 310 12.63 -16.34 -0.17
N ALA A 311 11.95 -15.26 -0.57
CA ALA A 311 10.53 -15.27 -0.91
C ALA A 311 10.25 -16.19 -2.09
N GLU A 312 11.06 -16.11 -3.16
CA GLU A 312 10.96 -16.98 -4.33
C GLU A 312 11.06 -18.47 -3.93
N ARG A 313 12.13 -18.83 -3.22
CA ARG A 313 12.36 -20.21 -2.76
C ARG A 313 11.25 -20.71 -1.82
N TRP A 314 10.80 -19.87 -0.89
CA TRP A 314 9.79 -20.26 0.07
C TRP A 314 8.41 -20.40 -0.57
N SER A 315 8.01 -19.48 -1.45
CA SER A 315 6.73 -19.55 -2.17
C SER A 315 6.65 -20.77 -3.08
N GLU A 316 7.73 -21.13 -3.78
CA GLU A 316 7.81 -22.37 -4.56
C GLU A 316 7.58 -23.60 -3.67
N ALA A 317 8.29 -23.69 -2.53
CA ALA A 317 8.14 -24.80 -1.60
C ALA A 317 6.74 -24.85 -0.98
N PHE A 318 6.15 -23.68 -0.68
CA PHE A 318 4.79 -23.58 -0.14
C PHE A 318 3.77 -24.09 -1.15
N LEU A 319 3.84 -23.65 -2.40
CA LEU A 319 2.90 -24.08 -3.45
C LEU A 319 3.10 -25.54 -3.85
N LYS A 320 4.32 -26.07 -3.72
CA LYS A 320 4.56 -27.52 -3.85
C LYS A 320 3.83 -28.31 -2.76
N ALA A 321 3.81 -27.83 -1.52
CA ALA A 321 3.16 -28.50 -0.39
C ALA A 321 1.63 -28.29 -0.37
N ALA A 322 1.17 -27.05 -0.56
CA ALA A 322 -0.24 -26.67 -0.52
C ALA A 322 -1.00 -26.99 -1.81
N GLY A 323 -0.29 -27.03 -2.95
CA GLY A 323 -0.85 -27.12 -4.29
C GLY A 323 -1.82 -28.29 -4.52
N PRO A 324 -1.53 -29.53 -4.07
CA PRO A 324 -2.47 -30.63 -4.19
C PRO A 324 -3.82 -30.36 -3.53
N ARG A 325 -3.84 -29.71 -2.35
CA ARG A 325 -5.07 -29.34 -1.65
C ARG A 325 -5.80 -28.21 -2.37
N ILE A 326 -5.06 -27.22 -2.87
CA ILE A 326 -5.62 -26.13 -3.68
C ILE A 326 -6.35 -26.70 -4.91
N ARG A 327 -5.68 -27.56 -5.71
CA ARG A 327 -6.28 -28.17 -6.91
C ARG A 327 -7.54 -28.97 -6.59
N LYS A 328 -7.46 -29.85 -5.57
CA LYS A 328 -8.61 -30.63 -5.10
C LYS A 328 -9.84 -29.74 -4.83
N CYS A 329 -9.64 -28.58 -4.21
CA CYS A 329 -10.74 -27.67 -3.90
C CYS A 329 -11.22 -26.85 -5.11
N LEU A 330 -10.34 -26.53 -6.07
CA LEU A 330 -10.72 -25.86 -7.31
C LEU A 330 -11.62 -26.73 -8.19
N ASP A 331 -11.35 -28.04 -8.22
CA ASP A 331 -12.06 -29.05 -9.02
C ASP A 331 -13.43 -29.43 -8.43
N ARG A 332 -13.76 -28.97 -7.22
CA ARG A 332 -15.08 -29.20 -6.64
C ARG A 332 -16.16 -28.45 -7.43
N PRO A 333 -17.34 -29.05 -7.63
CA PRO A 333 -18.44 -28.45 -8.37
C PRO A 333 -18.86 -27.10 -7.79
#